data_AF-A0A0B6X1I1-F1
#
_entry.id   AF-A0A0B6X1I1-F1
#
_cell.length_a   1.000
_cell.length_b   1.000
_cell.length_c   1.000
_cell.angle_alpha   90.00
_cell.angle_beta   90.00
_cell.angle_gamma   90.00
#
_symmetry.space_group_name_H-M   'P 1'
#
loop_
_entity.id
_entity.type
_entity.pdbx_description
1 polymer ?
#
loop_
_entity_poly.entity_id
_entity_poly.type
_entity_poly.pdbx_seq_one_letter_code
_entity_poly.pdbx_strand_id
1 'polypeptide(L)'
;MAKATELMTDINPSIRLQEKMPPEIDSKYRLVLIAAERSKQIMRGASPRVPLDPQRHKPTRIALEEIARGKVRFTIEDRES
;
A
#
# COMPACT_ATOMS: atom_id res chain seq x y z
N MET A 1 38.48 5.42 18.27
CA MET A 1 37.71 4.29 17.72
C MET A 1 36.22 4.63 17.78
N ALA A 2 35.72 5.44 16.85
CA ALA A 2 34.29 5.73 16.73
C ALA A 2 33.76 4.87 15.58
N LYS A 3 32.98 3.84 15.92
CA LYS A 3 32.52 2.83 14.97
C LYS A 3 31.00 2.94 14.82
N ALA A 4 30.58 3.05 13.56
CA ALA A 4 29.36 2.46 13.01
C ALA A 4 28.00 3.01 13.50
N THR A 5 27.76 4.31 13.37
CA THR A 5 26.39 4.88 13.45
C THR A 5 25.97 5.70 12.22
N GLU A 6 26.76 5.71 11.14
CA GLU A 6 26.49 6.54 9.94
C GLU A 6 26.02 5.77 8.70
N LEU A 7 25.44 4.57 8.84
CA LEU A 7 24.99 3.77 7.69
C LEU A 7 23.46 3.68 7.51
N MET A 8 22.67 4.60 8.07
CA MET A 8 21.19 4.52 7.99
C MET A 8 20.47 5.72 7.36
N THR A 9 21.15 6.62 6.64
CA THR A 9 20.51 7.85 6.14
C THR A 9 20.30 7.94 4.63
N ASP A 10 20.78 6.98 3.83
CA ASP A 10 20.63 7.05 2.36
C ASP A 10 19.40 6.31 1.82
N ILE A 11 18.32 6.23 2.62
CA ILE A 11 17.02 5.82 2.09
C ILE A 11 16.43 7.01 1.34
N ASN A 12 16.52 6.95 0.02
CA ASN A 12 15.96 7.85 -0.98
C ASN A 12 14.76 8.69 -0.44
N PRO A 13 14.86 10.04 -0.42
CA PRO A 13 13.82 10.91 0.17
C PRO A 13 12.46 10.81 -0.53
N SER A 14 12.38 10.13 -1.68
CA SER A 14 11.12 9.80 -2.35
C SER A 14 10.34 8.64 -1.73
N ILE A 15 10.93 7.86 -0.80
CA ILE A 15 10.25 6.82 0.00
C ILE A 15 9.80 7.40 1.36
N ARG A 16 9.22 8.60 1.36
CA ARG A 16 8.31 8.97 2.45
C ARG A 16 6.97 8.29 2.19
N LEU A 17 6.87 7.02 2.58
CA LEU A 17 5.56 6.39 2.79
C LEU A 17 4.88 7.18 3.90
N GLN A 18 4.05 8.17 3.54
CA GLN A 18 3.28 8.94 4.50
C GLN A 18 2.52 7.97 5.42
N GLU A 19 2.84 8.06 6.71
CA GLU A 19 2.51 7.11 7.77
C GLU A 19 1.06 7.25 8.25
N LYS A 20 0.09 7.09 7.34
CA LYS A 20 -1.30 6.92 7.75
C LYS A 20 -1.83 5.62 7.18
N MET A 21 -1.38 4.52 7.78
CA MET A 21 -2.04 3.24 7.60
C MET A 21 -3.49 3.39 8.10
N PRO A 22 -4.50 2.90 7.35
CA PRO A 22 -5.85 2.85 7.86
C PRO A 22 -5.87 2.12 9.21
N PRO A 23 -6.70 2.54 10.17
CA PRO A 23 -6.75 1.88 11.49
C PRO A 23 -7.10 0.39 11.40
N GLU A 24 -7.74 -0.03 10.31
CA GLU A 24 -8.08 -1.44 10.02
C GLU A 24 -6.87 -2.31 9.63
N ILE A 25 -5.72 -1.70 9.27
CA ILE A 25 -4.51 -2.41 8.85
C ILE A 25 -3.39 -2.13 9.86
N ASP A 26 -3.14 -3.14 10.70
CA ASP A 26 -2.14 -3.13 11.78
C ASP A 26 -0.70 -3.37 11.31
N SER A 27 -0.48 -3.82 10.07
CA SER A 27 0.84 -4.18 9.55
C SER A 27 1.14 -3.58 8.18
N LYS A 28 2.34 -2.99 8.05
CA LYS A 28 2.87 -2.49 6.76
C LYS A 28 2.94 -3.61 5.71
N TYR A 29 3.25 -4.84 6.12
CA TYR A 29 3.28 -5.99 5.22
C TYR A 29 1.87 -6.34 4.72
N ARG A 30 0.86 -6.29 5.60
CA ARG A 30 -0.54 -6.50 5.22
C ARG A 30 -1.01 -5.44 4.23
N LEU A 31 -0.66 -4.17 4.44
CA LEU A 31 -0.95 -3.11 3.47
C LEU A 31 -0.39 -3.43 2.08
N VAL A 32 0.86 -3.88 2.01
CA VAL A 32 1.50 -4.23 0.73
C VAL A 32 0.78 -5.40 0.05
N LEU A 33 0.41 -6.45 0.80
CA LEU A 33 -0.31 -7.60 0.26
C LEU A 33 -1.70 -7.21 -0.26
N ILE A 34 -2.48 -6.45 0.51
CA ILE A 34 -3.82 -5.98 0.12
C ILE A 34 -3.73 -5.08 -1.11
N ALA A 35 -2.76 -4.16 -1.14
CA ALA A 35 -2.54 -3.27 -2.28
C ALA A 35 -2.12 -4.05 -3.54
N ALA A 36 -1.27 -5.07 -3.39
CA ALA A 36 -0.83 -5.92 -4.49
C ALA A 36 -2.00 -6.71 -5.09
N GLU A 37 -2.82 -7.36 -4.25
CA GLU A 37 -3.99 -8.11 -4.72
C GLU A 37 -5.02 -7.20 -5.37
N ARG A 38 -5.29 -6.03 -4.78
CA ARG A 38 -6.22 -5.07 -5.39
C ARG A 38 -5.68 -4.52 -6.72
N SER A 39 -4.38 -4.26 -6.81
CA SER A 39 -3.73 -3.85 -8.06
C SER A 39 -3.92 -4.90 -9.17
N LYS A 40 -3.75 -6.20 -8.85
CA LYS A 40 -4.01 -7.30 -9.79
C LYS A 40 -5.46 -7.31 -10.27
N GLN A 41 -6.44 -7.07 -9.40
CA GLN A 41 -7.85 -6.99 -9.79
C GLN A 41 -8.08 -5.87 -10.80
N ILE A 42 -7.52 -4.68 -10.55
CA ILE A 42 -7.63 -3.52 -11.46
C ILE A 42 -6.97 -3.84 -12.81
N MET A 43 -5.78 -4.46 -12.80
CA MET A 43 -5.10 -4.90 -14.01
C MET A 43 -5.91 -5.93 -14.81
N ARG A 44 -6.73 -6.74 -14.15
CA ARG A 44 -7.67 -7.69 -14.79
C ARG A 44 -8.97 -7.05 -15.26
N GLY A 45 -9.11 -5.73 -15.19
CA GLY A 45 -10.28 -4.99 -15.66
C GLY A 45 -11.33 -4.71 -14.57
N ALA A 46 -11.04 -4.95 -13.29
CA ALA A 46 -11.96 -4.54 -12.23
C ALA A 46 -12.07 -3.01 -12.18
N SER A 47 -13.30 -2.50 -12.09
CA SER A 47 -13.54 -1.07 -12.02
C SER A 47 -12.91 -0.45 -10.76
N PRO A 48 -12.17 0.66 -10.91
CA PRO A 48 -11.72 1.48 -9.78
C PRO A 48 -12.90 2.02 -8.97
N ARG A 49 -12.73 2.10 -7.65
CA ARG A 49 -13.70 2.62 -6.67
C ARG A 49 -13.41 4.08 -6.29
N VAL A 50 -12.41 4.68 -6.91
CA VAL A 50 -11.99 6.08 -6.73
C VAL A 50 -11.96 6.78 -8.09
N PRO A 51 -12.18 8.11 -8.13
CA PRO A 51 -12.06 8.88 -9.36
C PRO A 51 -10.69 8.67 -10.01
N LEU A 52 -10.70 8.38 -11.31
CA LEU A 52 -9.48 8.25 -12.09
C LEU A 52 -8.99 9.64 -12.49
N ASP A 53 -7.81 10.01 -12.02
CA ASP A 53 -7.05 11.11 -12.59
C ASP A 53 -6.35 10.59 -13.87
N PRO A 54 -6.55 11.24 -15.03
CA PRO A 54 -5.92 10.86 -16.31
C PRO A 54 -4.40 10.70 -16.23
N GLN A 55 -3.71 11.44 -15.36
CA GLN A 55 -2.26 11.34 -15.17
C GLN A 55 -1.86 10.29 -14.12
N ARG A 56 -2.79 9.80 -13.28
CA ARG A 56 -2.50 8.94 -12.12
C ARG A 56 -3.21 7.59 -12.18
N HIS A 57 -3.33 7.03 -13.38
CA HIS A 57 -3.92 5.73 -13.69
C HIS A 57 -3.10 4.46 -13.33
N LYS A 58 -1.99 4.56 -12.57
CA LYS A 58 -1.20 3.36 -12.22
C LYS A 58 -2.02 2.44 -11.30
N PRO A 59 -2.21 1.15 -11.61
CA PRO A 59 -3.08 0.24 -10.83
C PRO A 59 -2.72 0.18 -9.34
N THR A 60 -1.43 0.12 -9.01
CA THR A 60 -0.95 0.11 -7.63
C THR A 60 -1.27 1.41 -6.88
N ARG A 61 -1.25 2.54 -7.58
CA ARG A 61 -1.59 3.84 -6.99
C ARG A 61 -3.09 3.93 -6.70
N ILE A 62 -3.91 3.48 -7.64
CA ILE A 62 -5.37 3.39 -7.47
C ILE A 62 -5.68 2.48 -6.27
N ALA A 63 -5.04 1.31 -6.18
CA ALA A 63 -5.22 0.39 -5.06
C ALA A 63 -4.88 1.05 -3.71
N LEU A 64 -3.75 1.74 -3.60
CA LEU A 64 -3.36 2.45 -2.37
C LEU A 64 -4.35 3.57 -2.02
N GLU A 65 -4.87 4.29 -3.01
CA GLU A 65 -5.85 5.35 -2.79
C GLU A 65 -7.21 4.81 -2.37
N GLU A 66 -7.64 3.69 -2.96
CA GLU A 66 -8.85 2.99 -2.51
C GLU A 66 -8.71 2.50 -1.07
N ILE A 67 -7.55 1.98 -0.68
CA ILE A 67 -7.27 1.54 0.69
C ILE A 67 -7.29 2.74 1.65
N ALA A 68 -6.62 3.85 1.30
CA ALA A 68 -6.58 5.06 2.11
C ALA A 68 -7.98 5.67 2.33
N ARG A 69 -8.90 5.48 1.38
CA ARG A 69 -10.31 5.93 1.46
C ARG A 69 -11.27 4.87 2.02
N GLY A 70 -10.78 3.72 2.50
CA GLY A 70 -11.61 2.64 3.04
C GLY A 70 -12.55 2.00 2.01
N LYS A 71 -12.18 2.02 0.72
CA LYS A 71 -12.98 1.47 -0.39
C LYS A 71 -12.64 0.03 -0.72
N VAL A 72 -11.53 -0.51 -0.22
CA VAL A 72 -11.17 -1.93 -0.36
C VAL A 72 -11.70 -2.69 0.85
N ARG A 73 -12.51 -3.73 0.60
CA ARG A 73 -12.95 -4.66 1.63
C ARG A 73 -12.05 -5.88 1.58
N PHE A 74 -11.55 -6.31 2.73
CA PHE A 74 -10.72 -7.50 2.87
C PHE A 74 -11.12 -8.25 4.15
N THR A 75 -10.89 -9.55 4.15
CA THR A 75 -11.01 -10.42 5.32
C THR A 75 -9.69 -11.16 5.47
N ILE A 76 -9.21 -11.25 6.70
CA ILE A 76 -8.03 -12.03 7.03
C ILE A 76 -8.56 -13.38 7.49
N GLU A 77 -8.26 -14.43 6.73
CA GLU A 77 -8.52 -15.80 7.16
C GLU A 77 -7.35 -16.23 8.05
N ASP A 78 -7.58 -16.29 9.35
CA ASP A 78 -6.67 -16.99 10.26
C ASP A 78 -6.87 -18.49 10.01
N ARG A 79 -6.03 -19.05 9.14
CA ARG A 79 -5.93 -20.50 9.03
C ARG A 79 -5.21 -21.01 10.27
N GLU A 80 -5.95 -21.24 11.34
CA GLU A 80 -5.48 -22.10 12.42
C GLU A 80 -5.16 -23.48 11.81
N SER A 81 -3.92 -23.93 11.98
CA SER A 81 -3.46 -25.28 11.63
C SER A 81 -3.32 -26.10 12.89
#